data_AF-A0A736RF04-F1
#
_entry.id   AF-A0A736RF04-F1
#
_cell.length_a   1.000
_cell.length_b   1.000
_cell.length_c   1.000
_cell.angle_alpha   90.00
_cell.angle_beta   90.00
_cell.angle_gamma   90.00
#
_symmetry.space_group_name_H-M   'P 1'
#
loop_
_entity.id
_entity.type
_entity.pdbx_description
1 polymer ?
#
loop_
_entity_poly.entity_id
_entity_poly.type
_entity_poly.pdbx_seq_one_letter_code
_entity_poly.pdbx_strand_id
1 'polypeptide(L)'
;MSNFKQKQSEDFWAEVMHRSKIQLIGMNIGTFHQWRATVGDREIHRLLSLMELLLSPDNHKFETVFFIKWINCRINGPLLFSSFRTSGRTLIRQGMKGEIYCIPVLYVIIRHLTDDAKSPVSSNQEKNWRIDFSQIGEHKTTYQKPGQHRDFVT
;
A
#
# COMPACT_ATOMS: atom_id res chain seq x y z
N MET A 1 24.85 3.88 13.76
CA MET A 1 24.31 2.89 12.78
C MET A 1 22.82 3.12 12.43
N SER A 2 22.24 4.28 12.79
CA SER A 2 20.81 4.62 12.61
C SER A 2 20.50 5.46 11.37
N ASN A 3 21.43 6.29 10.89
CA ASN A 3 21.16 7.23 9.78
C ASN A 3 20.97 6.56 8.40
N PHE A 4 21.63 5.43 8.13
CA PHE A 4 21.58 4.81 6.80
C PHE A 4 20.24 4.14 6.52
N LYS A 5 19.71 3.38 7.49
CA LYS A 5 18.39 2.74 7.37
C LYS A 5 17.26 3.76 7.32
N GLN A 6 17.37 4.84 8.11
CA GLN A 6 16.39 5.92 8.07
C GLN A 6 16.38 6.62 6.71
N LYS A 7 17.55 6.99 6.19
CA LYS A 7 17.67 7.60 4.86
C LYS A 7 17.15 6.69 3.75
N GLN A 8 17.44 5.39 3.81
CA GLN A 8 16.93 4.41 2.85
C GLN A 8 15.39 4.33 2.87
N SER A 9 14.78 4.40 4.05
CA SER A 9 13.31 4.44 4.19
C SER A 9 12.73 5.75 3.62
N GLU A 10 13.37 6.89 3.90
CA GLU A 10 12.97 8.20 3.36
C GLU A 10 13.04 8.23 1.83
N ASP A 11 14.15 7.76 1.25
CA ASP A 11 14.35 7.68 -0.20
C ASP A 11 13.33 6.72 -0.85
N PHE A 12 13.05 5.59 -0.20
CA PHE A 12 12.03 4.65 -0.65
C PHE A 12 10.64 5.30 -0.70
N TRP A 13 10.22 5.95 0.38
CA TRP A 13 8.92 6.60 0.43
C TRP A 13 8.80 7.79 -0.50
N ALA A 14 9.86 8.57 -0.68
CA ALA A 14 9.90 9.65 -1.67
C ALA A 14 9.62 9.11 -3.08
N GLU A 15 10.23 7.98 -3.44
CA GLU A 15 10.02 7.33 -4.74
C GLU A 15 8.60 6.72 -4.86
N VAL A 16 8.08 6.07 -3.81
CA VAL A 16 6.69 5.59 -3.78
C VAL A 16 5.73 6.74 -4.06
N MET A 17 5.87 7.86 -3.34
CA MET A 17 5.00 9.02 -3.49
C MET A 17 5.12 9.66 -4.87
N HIS A 18 6.33 9.76 -5.41
CA HIS A 18 6.57 10.27 -6.75
C HIS A 18 5.83 9.43 -7.81
N ARG A 19 5.99 8.11 -7.76
CA ARG A 19 5.33 7.18 -8.69
C ARG A 19 3.82 7.18 -8.53
N SER A 20 3.30 7.22 -7.31
CA SER A 20 1.86 7.29 -7.06
C SER A 20 1.23 8.52 -7.69
N LYS A 21 1.86 9.69 -7.57
CA LYS A 21 1.39 10.93 -8.21
C LYS A 21 1.33 10.80 -9.74
N ILE A 22 2.36 10.22 -10.35
CA ILE A 22 2.39 9.97 -11.80
C ILE A 22 1.23 9.07 -12.23
N GLN A 23 0.98 7.98 -11.49
CA GLN A 23 -0.11 7.06 -11.82
C GLN A 23 -1.49 7.73 -11.66
N LEU A 24 -1.69 8.52 -10.60
CA LEU A 24 -2.95 9.24 -10.34
C LEU A 24 -3.32 10.21 -11.46
N ILE A 25 -2.35 10.97 -12.00
CA ILE A 25 -2.59 11.93 -13.11
C ILE A 25 -3.17 11.23 -14.34
N GLY A 26 -2.72 10.00 -14.61
CA GLY A 26 -3.15 9.21 -15.77
C GLY A 26 -4.42 8.38 -15.55
N MET A 27 -4.98 8.38 -14.33
CA MET A 27 -5.98 7.41 -13.92
C MET A 27 -7.40 7.80 -14.33
N ASN A 28 -8.23 6.81 -14.68
CA ASN A 28 -9.67 6.96 -14.84
C ASN A 28 -10.36 6.70 -13.51
N ILE A 29 -10.70 7.80 -12.82
CA ILE A 29 -11.35 7.77 -11.50
C ILE A 29 -12.74 7.13 -11.56
N GLY A 30 -13.49 7.30 -12.66
CA GLY A 30 -14.79 6.66 -12.84
C GLY A 30 -14.69 5.13 -12.85
N THR A 31 -13.71 4.59 -13.58
CA THR A 31 -13.44 3.13 -13.59
C THR A 31 -12.99 2.64 -12.22
N PHE A 32 -12.22 3.44 -11.47
CA PHE A 32 -11.86 3.10 -10.10
C PHE A 32 -13.08 3.03 -9.18
N HIS A 33 -14.01 3.99 -9.26
CA HIS A 33 -15.24 3.95 -8.48
C HIS A 33 -16.12 2.76 -8.85
N GLN A 34 -16.16 2.38 -10.14
CA GLN A 34 -16.83 1.16 -10.59
C GLN A 34 -16.19 -0.09 -9.98
N TRP A 35 -14.85 -0.19 -10.00
CA TRP A 35 -14.13 -1.27 -9.34
C TRP A 35 -14.48 -1.33 -7.85
N ARG A 36 -14.43 -0.19 -7.17
CA ARG A 36 -14.76 -0.08 -5.74
C ARG A 36 -16.17 -0.56 -5.44
N ALA A 37 -17.16 -0.11 -6.22
CA ALA A 37 -18.55 -0.54 -6.07
C ALA A 37 -18.72 -2.05 -6.32
N THR A 38 -17.96 -2.63 -7.24
CA THR A 38 -18.00 -4.06 -7.57
C THR A 38 -17.41 -4.93 -6.47
N VAL A 39 -16.28 -4.50 -5.89
CA VAL A 39 -15.56 -5.25 -4.86
C VAL A 39 -16.18 -5.06 -3.47
N GLY A 40 -16.65 -3.84 -3.18
CA GLY A 40 -17.16 -3.44 -1.88
C GLY A 40 -16.07 -3.02 -0.90
N ASP A 41 -16.39 -2.04 -0.06
CA ASP A 41 -15.43 -1.41 0.84
C ASP A 41 -14.77 -2.39 1.81
N ARG A 42 -15.49 -3.40 2.30
CA ARG A 42 -14.95 -4.38 3.25
C ARG A 42 -13.73 -5.12 2.68
N GLU A 43 -13.82 -5.62 1.45
CA GLU A 43 -12.72 -6.35 0.83
C GLU A 43 -11.56 -5.42 0.44
N ILE A 44 -11.86 -4.15 0.11
CA ILE A 44 -10.82 -3.14 -0.13
C ILE A 44 -10.04 -2.81 1.14
N HIS A 45 -10.72 -2.63 2.28
CA HIS A 45 -10.03 -2.41 3.55
C HIS A 45 -9.17 -3.63 3.93
N ARG A 46 -9.67 -4.85 3.70
CA ARG A 46 -8.88 -6.08 3.90
C ARG A 46 -7.65 -6.12 2.99
N LEU A 47 -7.79 -5.75 1.72
CA LEU A 47 -6.66 -5.64 0.79
C LEU A 47 -5.62 -4.62 1.30
N LEU A 48 -6.06 -3.44 1.73
CA LEU A 48 -5.18 -2.40 2.26
C LEU A 48 -4.40 -2.87 3.50
N SER A 49 -5.07 -3.50 4.47
CA SER A 49 -4.40 -4.06 5.65
C SER A 49 -3.39 -5.16 5.31
N LEU A 50 -3.64 -5.96 4.26
CA LEU A 50 -2.68 -6.95 3.80
C LEU A 50 -1.47 -6.27 3.13
N MET A 51 -1.71 -5.24 2.31
CA MET A 51 -0.66 -4.50 1.62
C MET A 51 0.27 -3.73 2.58
N GLU A 52 -0.20 -3.37 3.77
CA GLU A 52 0.62 -2.71 4.81
C GLU A 52 1.86 -3.54 5.21
N LEU A 53 1.77 -4.87 5.09
CA LEU A 53 2.89 -5.78 5.33
C LEU A 53 4.04 -5.57 4.33
N LEU A 54 3.77 -4.92 3.19
CA LEU A 54 4.71 -4.66 2.12
C LEU A 54 5.05 -3.17 1.98
N LEU A 55 5.03 -2.40 3.07
CA LEU A 55 5.41 -0.99 3.06
C LEU A 55 6.86 -0.77 3.54
N SER A 56 7.76 -1.65 3.11
CA SER A 56 9.18 -1.62 3.45
C SER A 56 10.05 -1.78 2.20
N PRO A 57 11.26 -1.17 2.16
CA PRO A 57 12.23 -1.47 1.11
C PRO A 57 12.73 -2.93 1.13
N ASP A 58 12.53 -3.65 2.23
CA ASP A 58 12.99 -5.04 2.42
C ASP A 58 12.01 -6.11 1.89
N ASN A 59 10.94 -5.68 1.21
CA ASN A 59 9.94 -6.59 0.67
C ASN A 59 10.56 -7.67 -0.23
N HIS A 60 10.08 -8.91 -0.09
CA HIS A 60 10.52 -9.96 -0.96
C HIS A 60 9.77 -9.95 -2.28
N LYS A 61 10.52 -10.20 -3.37
CA LYS A 61 10.01 -10.32 -4.74
C LYS A 61 8.78 -11.24 -4.84
N PHE A 62 8.77 -12.35 -4.10
CA PHE A 62 7.67 -13.33 -4.15
C PHE A 62 6.37 -12.77 -3.57
N GLU A 63 6.43 -11.92 -2.57
CA GLU A 63 5.27 -11.32 -1.91
C GLU A 63 4.59 -10.36 -2.88
N THR A 64 5.37 -9.52 -3.57
CA THR A 64 4.87 -8.64 -4.63
C THR A 64 4.14 -9.44 -5.71
N VAL A 65 4.74 -10.53 -6.20
CA VAL A 65 4.11 -11.41 -7.20
C VAL A 65 2.82 -12.04 -6.67
N PHE A 66 2.84 -12.50 -5.42
CA PHE A 66 1.66 -13.07 -4.76
C PHE A 66 0.51 -12.06 -4.71
N PHE A 67 0.77 -10.83 -4.27
CA PHE A 67 -0.26 -9.79 -4.21
C PHE A 67 -0.84 -9.46 -5.58
N ILE A 68 -0.02 -9.33 -6.62
CA ILE A 68 -0.51 -9.05 -7.96
C ILE A 68 -1.41 -10.18 -8.47
N LYS A 69 -1.03 -11.43 -8.24
CA LYS A 69 -1.90 -12.58 -8.56
C LYS A 69 -3.18 -12.55 -7.75
N TRP A 70 -3.09 -12.27 -6.45
CA TRP A 70 -4.25 -12.24 -5.55
C TRP A 70 -5.24 -11.14 -5.94
N ILE A 71 -4.76 -9.92 -6.20
CA ILE A 71 -5.57 -8.79 -6.68
C ILE A 71 -6.28 -9.17 -7.99
N ASN A 72 -5.54 -9.72 -8.96
CA ASN A 72 -6.11 -10.15 -10.24
C ASN A 72 -7.21 -11.21 -10.09
N CYS A 73 -7.01 -12.19 -9.21
CA CYS A 73 -7.93 -13.33 -9.09
C CYS A 73 -9.08 -13.10 -8.10
N ARG A 74 -8.89 -12.29 -7.05
CA ARG A 74 -9.84 -12.18 -5.92
C ARG A 74 -10.53 -10.83 -5.83
N ILE A 75 -9.88 -9.77 -6.29
CA ILE A 75 -10.37 -8.40 -6.10
C ILE A 75 -10.63 -7.74 -7.46
N ASN A 76 -11.02 -8.53 -8.48
CA ASN A 76 -11.27 -8.05 -9.83
C ASN A 76 -10.16 -7.11 -10.35
N GLY A 77 -8.91 -7.55 -10.20
CA GLY A 77 -7.74 -6.77 -10.60
C GLY A 77 -7.79 -6.30 -12.06
N PRO A 78 -8.31 -7.04 -13.06
CA PRO A 78 -8.46 -6.51 -14.41
C PRO A 78 -9.24 -5.19 -14.48
N LEU A 79 -10.31 -5.05 -13.69
CA LEU A 79 -11.07 -3.80 -13.60
C LEU A 79 -10.32 -2.72 -12.81
N LEU A 80 -9.59 -3.08 -11.76
CA LEU A 80 -8.70 -2.13 -11.07
C LEU A 80 -7.62 -1.61 -12.03
N PHE A 81 -6.89 -2.49 -12.70
CA PHE A 81 -5.76 -2.12 -13.54
C PHE A 81 -6.17 -1.39 -14.81
N SER A 82 -7.40 -1.57 -15.31
CA SER A 82 -7.91 -0.76 -16.42
C SER A 82 -8.13 0.71 -16.05
N SER A 83 -8.29 1.04 -14.75
CA SER A 83 -8.32 2.42 -14.29
C SER A 83 -7.01 3.17 -14.54
N PHE A 84 -5.88 2.46 -14.67
CA PHE A 84 -4.57 3.05 -14.95
C PHE A 84 -4.30 3.21 -16.46
N ARG A 85 -5.34 3.22 -17.30
CA ARG A 85 -5.25 3.35 -18.77
C ARG A 85 -4.15 2.43 -19.35
N THR A 86 -3.11 3.01 -19.96
CA THR A 86 -2.01 2.27 -20.59
C THR A 86 -0.98 1.74 -19.59
N SER A 87 -0.84 2.37 -18.42
CA SER A 87 0.16 1.96 -17.41
C SER A 87 -0.27 0.75 -16.59
N GLY A 88 -1.57 0.41 -16.54
CA GLY A 88 -2.08 -0.76 -15.82
C GLY A 88 -1.44 -2.09 -16.22
N ARG A 89 -1.26 -2.31 -17.54
CA ARG A 89 -0.56 -3.50 -18.04
C ARG A 89 0.92 -3.53 -17.61
N THR A 90 1.55 -2.35 -17.57
CA THR A 90 2.93 -2.21 -17.10
C THR A 90 3.04 -2.48 -15.60
N LEU A 91 2.10 -1.98 -14.79
CA LEU A 91 2.03 -2.25 -13.35
C LEU A 91 1.92 -3.75 -13.07
N ILE A 92 1.00 -4.45 -13.76
CA ILE A 92 0.89 -5.92 -13.64
C ILE A 92 2.22 -6.57 -14.03
N ARG A 93 2.80 -6.21 -15.17
CA ARG A 93 4.05 -6.83 -15.65
C ARG A 93 5.23 -6.62 -14.70
N GLN A 94 5.41 -5.42 -14.16
CA GLN A 94 6.49 -5.12 -13.22
C GLN A 94 6.23 -5.78 -11.87
N GLY A 95 4.99 -5.76 -11.38
CA GLY A 95 4.61 -6.48 -10.17
C GLY A 95 4.81 -8.00 -10.29
N MET A 96 4.55 -8.58 -11.47
CA MET A 96 4.88 -9.98 -11.76
C MET A 96 6.38 -10.26 -11.85
N LYS A 97 7.22 -9.24 -12.04
CA LYS A 97 8.68 -9.32 -11.88
C LYS A 97 9.13 -9.09 -10.42
N GLY A 98 8.18 -8.82 -9.52
CA GLY A 98 8.38 -8.52 -8.11
C GLY A 98 9.13 -7.23 -7.87
N GLU A 99 8.76 -6.19 -8.62
CA GLU A 99 9.26 -4.84 -8.46
C GLU A 99 8.80 -4.23 -7.12
N ILE A 100 9.75 -3.77 -6.31
CA ILE A 100 9.53 -3.47 -4.88
C ILE A 100 8.57 -2.31 -4.61
N TYR A 101 8.40 -1.40 -5.58
CA TYR A 101 7.52 -0.24 -5.44
C TYR A 101 6.09 -0.54 -5.89
N CYS A 102 5.85 -1.65 -6.57
CA CYS A 102 4.56 -1.95 -7.19
C CYS A 102 3.40 -2.02 -6.17
N ILE A 103 3.57 -2.75 -5.06
CA ILE A 103 2.54 -2.82 -4.01
C ILE A 103 2.42 -1.53 -3.20
N PRO A 104 3.51 -0.91 -2.70
CA PRO A 104 3.44 0.38 -2.02
C PRO A 104 2.73 1.47 -2.84
N VAL A 105 3.04 1.56 -4.13
CA VAL A 105 2.41 2.54 -5.03
C VAL A 105 0.91 2.27 -5.16
N LEU A 106 0.51 1.00 -5.36
CA LEU A 106 -0.90 0.62 -5.41
C LEU A 106 -1.62 0.90 -4.09
N TYR A 107 -0.99 0.62 -2.95
CA TYR A 107 -1.52 0.90 -1.62
C TYR A 107 -1.85 2.38 -1.47
N VAL A 108 -0.88 3.27 -1.74
CA VAL A 108 -1.06 4.73 -1.60
C VAL A 108 -2.22 5.22 -2.46
N ILE A 109 -2.31 4.74 -3.70
CA ILE A 109 -3.36 5.15 -4.64
C ILE A 109 -4.74 4.69 -4.18
N ILE A 110 -4.88 3.40 -3.85
CA ILE A 110 -6.16 2.85 -3.40
C ILE A 110 -6.59 3.54 -2.10
N ARG A 111 -5.68 3.70 -1.14
CA ARG A 111 -5.97 4.38 0.14
C ARG A 111 -6.46 5.80 -0.08
N HIS A 112 -5.73 6.59 -0.88
CA HIS A 112 -6.08 7.97 -1.20
C HIS A 112 -7.49 8.08 -1.79
N LEU A 113 -7.80 7.30 -2.82
CA LEU A 113 -9.10 7.36 -3.49
C LEU A 113 -10.24 6.75 -2.65
N THR A 114 -9.93 5.84 -1.73
CA THR A 114 -10.92 5.28 -0.80
C THR A 114 -11.28 6.27 0.30
N ASP A 115 -10.30 7.01 0.84
CA ASP A 115 -10.50 8.00 1.89
C ASP A 115 -11.15 9.29 1.39
N ASP A 116 -10.78 9.77 0.20
CA ASP A 116 -11.36 10.98 -0.37
C ASP A 116 -12.88 10.86 -0.58
N ALA A 117 -13.40 9.67 -0.89
CA ALA A 117 -14.84 9.47 -1.05
C ALA A 117 -15.61 9.44 0.28
N LYS A 118 -14.92 9.39 1.44
CA LYS A 118 -15.56 9.58 2.75
C LYS A 118 -15.72 11.06 3.10
N SER A 119 -15.02 11.97 2.40
CA SER A 119 -15.23 13.40 2.56
C SER A 119 -16.44 13.81 1.73
N PRO A 120 -17.50 14.39 2.34
CA PRO A 120 -18.52 15.06 1.55
C PRO A 120 -17.82 16.20 0.78
N VAL A 121 -18.09 16.25 -0.52
CA VAL A 121 -17.53 17.19 -1.49
C VAL A 121 -17.53 18.61 -0.92
N SER A 122 -16.34 19.10 -0.55
CA SER A 122 -16.07 20.53 -0.43
C SER A 122 -15.10 20.86 -1.55
N SER A 123 -15.63 21.51 -2.57
CA SER A 123 -14.86 22.19 -3.61
C SER A 123 -13.83 23.14 -2.99
N ASN A 124 -12.70 23.28 -3.68
CA ASN A 124 -11.58 24.18 -3.38
C ASN A 124 -10.80 23.86 -2.10
N GLN A 125 -9.73 23.07 -2.24
CA GLN A 125 -8.47 23.37 -1.55
C GLN A 125 -7.34 22.54 -2.17
N GLU A 126 -6.31 23.23 -2.66
CA GLU A 126 -4.94 22.70 -2.79
C GLU A 126 -4.48 22.22 -1.40
N LYS A 127 -4.77 20.97 -1.06
CA LYS A 127 -4.67 20.50 0.32
C LYS A 127 -3.37 19.77 0.59
N ASN A 128 -2.22 20.34 0.22
CA ASN A 128 -0.85 19.89 0.56
C ASN A 128 -0.77 18.72 1.60
N TRP A 129 -0.90 17.46 1.14
CA TRP A 129 -1.09 16.28 2.00
C TRP A 129 0.27 15.68 2.35
N ARG A 130 0.67 15.79 3.63
CA ARG A 130 1.73 14.96 4.20
C ARG A 130 1.07 13.71 4.77
N ILE A 131 1.41 12.54 4.22
CA ILE A 131 1.12 11.27 4.88
C ILE A 131 1.94 11.26 6.17
N ASP A 132 1.29 11.10 7.31
CA ASP A 132 1.97 11.02 8.60
C ASP A 132 2.54 9.61 8.79
N PHE A 133 3.82 9.46 8.47
CA PHE A 133 4.56 8.20 8.58
C PHE A 133 4.82 7.79 10.03
N SER A 134 4.54 8.63 11.02
CA SER A 134 4.75 8.29 12.44
C SER A 134 3.90 7.09 12.90
N GLN A 135 2.80 6.80 12.18
CA GLN A 135 1.90 5.69 12.53
C GLN A 135 2.22 4.36 11.84
N ILE A 136 3.15 4.33 10.87
CA ILE A 136 3.46 3.12 10.09
C ILE A 136 4.56 2.27 10.78
N GLY A 137 5.12 2.75 11.90
CA GLY A 137 6.33 2.20 12.52
C GLY A 137 6.22 1.50 13.88
N GLU A 138 5.05 1.42 14.53
CA GLU A 138 4.96 0.84 15.88
C GLU A 138 4.30 -0.56 15.93
N HIS A 139 4.85 -1.53 15.21
CA HIS A 139 4.72 -2.91 15.65
C HIS A 139 5.71 -3.16 16.78
N LYS A 140 5.28 -2.91 18.03
CA LYS A 140 5.95 -3.44 19.22
C LYS A 140 5.92 -4.96 19.13
N THR A 141 7.00 -5.56 18.65
CA THR A 141 7.26 -6.98 18.83
C THR A 141 7.50 -7.22 20.32
N THR A 142 6.49 -7.69 21.03
CA THR A 142 6.62 -8.24 22.38
C THR A 142 7.33 -9.59 22.26
N TYR A 143 8.65 -9.58 22.09
CA TYR A 143 9.46 -10.78 22.30
C TYR A 143 9.46 -11.08 23.80
N GLN A 144 8.71 -12.12 24.20
CA GLN A 144 8.96 -12.79 25.47
C GLN A 144 10.36 -13.42 25.41
N LYS A 145 11.24 -12.98 26.31
CA LYS A 145 12.53 -13.66 26.55
C LYS A 145 12.26 -15.05 27.14
N PRO A 146 12.83 -16.13 26.59
CA PRO A 146 12.85 -17.41 27.28
C PRO A 146 13.98 -17.42 28.31
N GLY A 147 13.64 -17.78 29.55
CA GLY A 147 14.61 -18.20 30.57
C GLY A 147 14.87 -17.21 31.69
N GLN A 148 14.11 -17.34 32.79
CA GLN A 148 14.67 -17.33 34.13
C GLN A 148 13.78 -18.17 35.06
N HIS A 149 14.44 -19.07 35.78
CA HIS A 149 13.89 -20.18 36.55
C HIS A 149 13.92 -19.82 38.05
N ARG A 150 12.86 -20.22 38.77
CA ARG A 150 12.67 -20.29 40.25
C ARG A 150 12.57 -18.92 40.97
N ASP A 151 11.74 -18.71 42.00
CA ASP A 151 11.36 -19.56 43.13
C ASP A 151 9.88 -19.38 43.55
N PHE A 152 9.26 -20.46 44.02
CA PHE A 152 8.02 -20.42 44.82
C PHE A 152 8.40 -20.58 46.30
N VAL A 153 8.15 -19.54 47.10
CA VAL A 153 7.97 -19.53 48.57
C VAL A 153 7.01 -18.35 48.80
N THR A 154 5.85 -18.43 49.44
CA THR A 154 5.33 -19.28 50.53
C THR A 154 3.83 -19.44 50.34
#